data_AF-A0A6A4W720-F1
#
_entry.id   AF-A0A6A4W720-F1
#
_cell.length_a   1.000
_cell.length_b   1.000
_cell.length_c   1.000
_cell.angle_alpha   90.00
_cell.angle_beta   90.00
_cell.angle_gamma   90.00
#
_symmetry.space_group_name_H-M   'P 1'
#
loop_
_entity.id
_entity.type
_entity.pdbx_description
1 polymer ?
#
loop_
_entity_poly.entity_id
_entity_poly.type
_entity_poly.pdbx_seq_one_letter_code
_entity_poly.pdbx_strand_id
1 'polypeptide(L)'
;MVPCTVSYRVPYTVSYRVPYTVSYTVSYRVPYTVPCTVSYRLLDGLIQRRDPRTRDYLMQASPVPLGIALAAYLVLVGYGPRFMKNRPTPPLRLTMMLYNIGQVILSGYMMWEFLASRPRHSWACAPVEVTPDPVSLRLVNACWLFHVSKLVDFLDTVFLVLKKDNKRMTYLHVYHHGSMASGWWICTLYLPGAVGFHGNCGKR
;
A
#
# COMPACT_ATOMS: atom_id res chain seq x y z
N MET A 1 2.27 -14.50 -28.47
CA MET A 1 3.08 -15.32 -29.38
C MET A 1 2.79 -14.86 -30.79
N VAL A 2 3.73 -15.11 -31.71
CA VAL A 2 3.70 -14.86 -33.18
C VAL A 2 4.81 -13.89 -33.59
N PRO A 3 5.55 -14.21 -34.66
CA PRO A 3 7.01 -14.17 -34.63
C PRO A 3 7.64 -13.43 -35.83
N CYS A 4 8.97 -13.55 -35.86
CA CYS A 4 9.84 -13.69 -37.03
C CYS A 4 10.32 -12.46 -37.82
N THR A 5 11.65 -12.49 -37.91
CA THR A 5 12.61 -11.64 -38.61
C THR A 5 12.47 -11.72 -40.12
N VAL A 6 12.56 -10.57 -40.79
CA VAL A 6 12.72 -10.51 -42.25
C VAL A 6 14.13 -10.03 -42.56
N SER A 7 14.92 -10.87 -43.22
CA SER A 7 16.22 -10.51 -43.78
C SER A 7 16.10 -10.43 -45.30
N TYR A 8 16.56 -9.32 -45.88
CA TYR A 8 16.75 -9.21 -47.31
C TYR A 8 18.09 -8.55 -47.61
N ARG A 9 18.73 -8.95 -48.71
CA ARG A 9 20.02 -8.42 -49.18
C ARG A 9 19.76 -7.49 -50.36
N VAL A 10 20.29 -6.27 -50.29
CA VAL A 10 20.34 -5.35 -51.44
C VAL A 10 21.79 -5.35 -51.95
N PRO A 11 22.07 -5.90 -53.14
CA PRO A 11 23.38 -5.76 -53.75
C PRO A 11 23.50 -4.37 -54.40
N TYR A 12 24.56 -3.63 -54.07
CA TYR A 12 24.96 -2.45 -54.83
C TYR A 12 26.41 -2.63 -55.29
N THR A 13 26.69 -2.18 -56.51
CA THR A 13 28.00 -2.34 -57.16
C THR A 13 28.67 -0.96 -57.23
N VAL A 14 29.79 -0.78 -56.55
CA VAL A 14 30.62 0.43 -56.65
C VAL A 14 31.79 0.13 -57.57
N SER A 15 32.04 1.04 -58.51
CA SER A 15 33.14 0.92 -59.47
C SER A 15 34.18 2.03 -59.24
N TYR A 16 35.43 1.64 -58.99
CA TYR A 16 36.61 2.48 -59.20
C TYR A 16 37.84 1.62 -59.51
N ARG A 17 38.83 2.17 -60.22
CA ARG A 17 39.95 1.45 -60.84
C ARG A 17 41.22 1.42 -59.97
N VAL A 18 41.64 0.19 -59.58
CA VAL A 18 42.96 -0.52 -59.55
C VAL A 18 44.27 0.30 -59.26
N PRO A 19 45.33 -0.19 -58.55
CA PRO A 19 45.62 -1.55 -58.02
C PRO A 19 46.04 -1.62 -56.52
N TYR A 20 45.90 -2.82 -55.95
CA TYR A 20 46.26 -3.29 -54.58
C TYR A 20 45.60 -2.59 -53.38
N THR A 21 44.62 -3.28 -52.77
CA THR A 21 43.99 -2.86 -51.51
C THR A 21 43.89 -4.05 -50.57
N VAL A 22 44.58 -3.98 -49.44
CA VAL A 22 44.51 -4.98 -48.36
C VAL A 22 43.10 -4.96 -47.77
N SER A 23 42.40 -6.09 -47.82
CA SER A 23 41.08 -6.23 -47.21
C SER A 23 41.23 -6.43 -45.70
N TYR A 24 40.84 -5.43 -44.90
CA TYR A 24 40.68 -5.57 -43.47
C TYR A 24 39.20 -5.39 -43.10
N THR A 25 38.67 -6.30 -42.27
CA THR A 25 37.29 -6.26 -41.80
C THR A 25 37.26 -5.54 -40.45
N VAL A 26 36.73 -4.31 -40.41
CA VAL A 26 36.55 -3.60 -39.14
C VAL A 26 35.23 -4.04 -38.51
N SER A 27 35.31 -4.92 -37.51
CA SER A 27 34.17 -5.26 -36.67
C SER A 27 33.98 -4.16 -35.61
N TYR A 28 33.07 -3.23 -35.83
CA TYR A 28 32.65 -2.30 -34.80
C TYR A 28 31.39 -2.82 -34.10
N ARG A 29 31.36 -2.80 -32.77
CA ARG A 29 30.16 -3.06 -31.98
C ARG A 29 29.44 -1.73 -31.79
N VAL A 30 28.21 -1.60 -32.31
CA VAL A 30 27.34 -0.47 -31.98
C VAL A 30 26.69 -0.77 -30.63
N PRO A 31 26.98 -0.03 -29.55
CA PRO A 31 26.25 -0.18 -28.31
C PRO A 31 24.87 0.44 -28.51
N TYR A 32 23.84 -0.39 -28.59
CA TYR A 32 22.46 0.07 -28.48
C TYR A 32 21.93 -0.33 -27.11
N THR A 33 21.48 0.67 -26.36
CA THR A 33 20.76 0.47 -25.11
C THR A 33 19.32 0.12 -25.45
N VAL A 34 18.95 -1.15 -25.31
CA VAL A 34 17.55 -1.54 -25.28
C VAL A 34 17.01 -1.13 -23.91
N PRO A 35 16.00 -0.25 -23.82
CA PRO A 35 15.35 0.00 -22.55
C PRO A 35 14.72 -1.33 -22.08
N CYS A 36 15.25 -1.89 -20.99
CA CYS A 36 14.71 -3.11 -20.40
C CYS A 36 13.28 -2.87 -19.89
N THR A 37 12.29 -3.18 -20.73
CA THR A 37 10.87 -3.29 -20.36
C THR A 37 10.62 -4.63 -19.67
N VAL A 38 11.34 -4.89 -18.58
CA VAL A 38 11.20 -6.12 -17.78
C VAL A 38 10.96 -5.75 -16.32
N SER A 39 9.71 -5.40 -15.99
CA SER A 39 9.09 -5.54 -14.64
C SER A 39 7.81 -4.72 -14.41
N TYR A 40 7.24 -4.02 -15.40
CA TYR A 40 6.07 -3.15 -15.16
C TYR A 40 4.71 -3.85 -15.37
N ARG A 41 4.62 -4.97 -16.10
CA ARG A 41 3.32 -5.63 -16.42
C ARG A 41 2.51 -6.09 -15.21
N LEU A 42 3.15 -6.51 -14.11
CA LEU A 42 2.47 -6.87 -12.87
C LEU A 42 2.08 -5.63 -12.06
N LEU A 43 2.95 -4.62 -12.03
CA LEU A 43 2.69 -3.36 -11.35
C LEU A 43 1.55 -2.60 -12.01
N ASP A 44 1.50 -2.55 -13.34
CA ASP A 44 0.41 -1.98 -14.13
C ASP A 44 -0.92 -2.67 -13.83
N GLY A 45 -0.91 -4.01 -13.75
CA GLY A 45 -2.10 -4.79 -13.44
C GLY A 45 -2.62 -4.55 -12.02
N LEU A 46 -1.73 -4.29 -11.06
CA LEU A 46 -2.11 -3.92 -9.68
C LEU A 46 -2.62 -2.47 -9.59
N ILE A 47 -1.97 -1.54 -10.29
CA ILE A 47 -2.41 -0.13 -10.37
C ILE A 47 -3.78 -0.02 -11.04
N GLN A 48 -4.02 -0.79 -12.10
CA GLN A 48 -5.30 -0.79 -12.83
C GLN A 48 -6.47 -1.36 -12.01
N ARG A 49 -6.18 -2.19 -10.99
CA ARG A 49 -7.18 -2.78 -10.09
C ARG A 49 -7.51 -1.92 -8.87
N ARG A 50 -6.80 -0.81 -8.67
CA ARG A 50 -7.05 0.11 -7.56
C ARG A 50 -8.39 0.81 -7.75
N ASP A 51 -9.14 0.99 -6.66
CA ASP A 51 -10.38 1.75 -6.70
C ASP A 51 -10.07 3.24 -6.98
N PRO A 52 -10.64 3.83 -8.06
CA PRO A 52 -10.37 5.21 -8.40
C PRO A 52 -10.86 6.21 -7.33
N ARG A 53 -11.84 5.84 -6.50
CA ARG A 53 -12.43 6.72 -5.48
C ARG A 53 -11.50 7.01 -4.31
N THR A 54 -10.52 6.15 -4.05
CA THR A 54 -9.54 6.30 -2.97
C THR A 54 -8.20 6.85 -3.46
N ARG A 55 -8.12 7.31 -4.72
CA ARG A 55 -6.86 7.75 -5.34
C ARG A 55 -6.21 8.91 -4.58
N ASP A 56 -7.03 9.88 -4.22
CA ASP A 56 -6.59 11.17 -3.65
C ASP A 56 -6.55 11.17 -2.12
N TYR A 57 -6.90 10.05 -1.49
CA TYR A 57 -6.90 9.93 -0.04
C TYR A 57 -5.47 9.85 0.50
N LEU A 58 -5.27 10.44 1.69
CA LEU A 58 -3.98 10.43 2.37
C LEU A 58 -3.50 8.99 2.58
N MET A 59 -2.22 8.75 2.30
CA MET A 59 -1.52 7.45 2.37
C MET A 59 -2.00 6.37 1.39
N GLN A 60 -2.97 6.66 0.52
CA GLN A 60 -3.43 5.71 -0.50
C GLN A 60 -2.64 5.86 -1.80
N ALA A 61 -2.18 7.07 -2.13
CA ALA A 61 -1.51 7.39 -3.40
C ALA A 61 -0.35 6.43 -3.76
N SER A 62 0.41 5.97 -2.76
CA SER A 62 1.55 5.08 -2.92
C SER A 62 1.69 4.16 -1.69
N PRO A 63 2.29 2.96 -1.80
CA PRO A 63 2.67 2.14 -0.64
C PRO A 63 3.78 2.76 0.22
N VAL A 64 4.52 3.74 -0.31
CA VAL A 64 5.71 4.31 0.34
C VAL A 64 5.40 4.92 1.73
N PRO A 65 4.37 5.77 1.91
CA PRO A 65 4.05 6.34 3.22
C PRO A 65 3.71 5.28 4.27
N LEU A 66 3.00 4.21 3.90
CA LEU A 66 2.74 3.10 4.80
C LEU A 66 4.03 2.37 5.18
N GLY A 67 4.90 2.10 4.20
CA GLY A 67 6.20 1.47 4.44
C GLY A 67 7.06 2.27 5.41
N ILE A 68 7.09 3.60 5.28
CA ILE A 68 7.78 4.50 6.21
C ILE A 68 7.16 4.43 7.61
N ALA A 69 5.82 4.46 7.72
CA ALA A 69 5.13 4.37 9.01
C ALA A 69 5.41 3.03 9.73
N LEU A 70 5.37 1.92 9.00
CA LEU A 70 5.69 0.58 9.54
C LEU A 70 7.16 0.46 9.94
N ALA A 71 8.08 0.99 9.13
CA ALA A 71 9.50 1.01 9.48
C ALA A 71 9.74 1.83 10.75
N ALA A 72 9.13 3.01 10.87
CA ALA A 72 9.20 3.84 12.06
C ALA A 72 8.61 3.12 13.29
N TYR A 73 7.49 2.42 13.13
CA TYR A 73 6.88 1.60 14.18
C TYR A 73 7.82 0.48 14.67
N LEU A 74 8.44 -0.27 13.76
CA LEU A 74 9.37 -1.34 14.11
C LEU A 74 10.63 -0.81 14.79
N VAL A 75 11.16 0.32 14.32
CA VAL A 75 12.27 1.02 14.98
C VAL A 75 11.88 1.43 16.40
N LEU A 76 10.68 1.99 16.60
CA LEU A 76 10.16 2.35 17.91
C LEU A 76 10.08 1.13 18.84
N VAL A 77 9.54 0.00 18.37
CA VAL A 77 9.42 -1.24 19.17
C VAL A 77 10.80 -1.81 19.54
N GLY A 78 11.74 -1.83 18.60
CA GLY A 78 13.06 -2.42 18.81
C GLY A 78 14.02 -1.53 19.61
N TYR A 79 14.03 -0.22 19.33
CA TYR A 79 14.95 0.75 19.93
C TYR A 79 14.35 1.48 21.14
N GLY A 80 13.04 1.72 21.15
CA GLY A 80 12.35 2.50 22.19
C GLY A 80 12.59 2.01 23.63
N PRO A 81 12.48 0.70 23.93
CA PRO A 81 12.77 0.19 25.27
C PRO A 81 14.23 0.42 25.71
N ARG A 82 15.18 0.34 24.76
CA ARG A 82 16.61 0.61 25.03
C ARG A 82 16.83 2.08 25.35
N PHE A 83 16.19 2.96 24.58
CA PHE A 83 16.22 4.40 24.76
C PHE A 83 15.63 4.86 26.11
N MET A 84 14.53 4.21 26.54
CA MET A 84 13.87 4.51 27.81
C MET A 84 14.52 3.86 29.03
N LYS A 85 15.49 2.94 28.87
CA LYS A 85 16.11 2.20 29.98
C LYS A 85 16.57 3.12 31.12
N ASN A 86 17.33 4.16 30.78
CA ASN A 86 17.96 5.08 31.74
C ASN A 86 17.19 6.41 31.96
N ARG A 87 15.95 6.51 31.49
CA ARG A 87 15.15 7.76 31.58
C ARG A 87 13.99 7.61 32.57
N PRO A 88 13.56 8.67 33.26
CA PRO A 88 12.34 8.62 34.07
C PRO A 88 11.10 8.45 33.17
N THR A 89 10.05 7.82 33.71
CA THR A 89 8.76 7.70 33.03
C THR A 89 7.99 9.03 33.09
N PRO A 90 7.58 9.62 31.96
CA PRO A 90 6.80 10.87 31.97
C PRO A 90 5.38 10.66 32.54
N PRO A 91 4.75 11.71 33.11
CA PRO A 91 3.39 11.64 33.63
C PRO A 91 2.35 11.66 32.50
N LEU A 92 2.06 10.49 31.93
CA LEU A 92 1.19 10.36 30.74
C LEU A 92 -0.30 10.13 31.04
N ARG A 93 -0.73 10.18 32.32
CA ARG A 93 -2.08 9.76 32.72
C ARG A 93 -3.19 10.54 32.01
N LEU A 94 -3.08 11.87 31.94
CA LEU A 94 -4.06 12.72 31.25
C LEU A 94 -4.04 12.49 29.75
N THR A 95 -2.85 12.46 29.13
CA THR A 95 -2.69 12.22 27.69
C THR A 95 -3.31 10.89 27.26
N MET A 96 -3.06 9.82 28.01
CA MET A 96 -3.65 8.50 27.74
C MET A 96 -5.17 8.49 27.92
N MET A 97 -5.69 9.20 28.93
CA MET A 97 -7.13 9.32 29.14
C MET A 97 -7.80 10.02 27.96
N LEU A 98 -7.27 11.18 27.54
CA LEU A 98 -7.78 11.93 26.39
C LEU A 98 -7.69 11.11 25.09
N TYR A 99 -6.58 10.41 24.89
CA TYR A 99 -6.39 9.51 23.76
C TYR A 99 -7.44 8.39 23.75
N ASN A 100 -7.66 7.71 24.88
CA ASN A 100 -8.64 6.64 24.97
C ASN A 100 -10.08 7.15 24.74
N ILE A 101 -10.43 8.33 25.26
CA ILE A 101 -11.72 8.98 24.99
C ILE A 101 -11.86 9.27 23.49
N GLY A 102 -10.81 9.83 22.87
CA GLY A 102 -10.78 10.09 21.44
C GLY A 102 -10.96 8.82 20.61
N GLN A 103 -10.31 7.72 21.00
CA GLN A 103 -10.47 6.41 20.36
C GLN A 103 -11.91 5.87 20.47
N VAL A 104 -12.56 6.04 21.62
CA VAL A 104 -13.97 5.65 21.80
C VAL A 104 -14.89 6.48 20.91
N ILE A 105 -14.70 7.80 20.86
CA ILE A 105 -15.49 8.70 20.01
C ILE A 105 -15.29 8.35 18.53
N LEU A 106 -14.03 8.16 18.10
CA LEU A 106 -13.70 7.78 16.72
C LEU A 106 -14.32 6.44 16.34
N SER A 107 -14.24 5.45 17.22
CA SER A 107 -14.85 4.13 17.02
C SER A 107 -16.38 4.22 16.93
N GLY A 108 -17.01 5.02 17.78
CA GLY A 108 -18.44 5.28 17.73
C GLY A 108 -18.88 5.96 16.44
N TYR A 109 -18.11 6.95 15.98
CA TYR A 109 -18.36 7.62 14.70
C TYR A 109 -18.24 6.65 13.51
N MET A 110 -17.16 5.86 13.44
CA MET A 110 -17.00 4.87 12.38
C MET A 110 -18.14 3.85 12.39
N MET A 111 -18.54 3.37 13.57
CA MET A 111 -19.68 2.46 13.72
C MET A 111 -20.97 3.09 13.18
N TRP A 112 -21.23 4.37 13.48
CA TRP A 112 -22.37 5.09 12.94
C TRP A 112 -22.35 5.17 11.41
N GLU A 113 -21.21 5.49 10.81
CA GLU A 113 -21.06 5.55 9.35
C GLU A 113 -21.36 4.19 8.69
N PHE A 114 -20.85 3.10 9.26
CA PHE A 114 -21.17 1.74 8.80
C PHE A 114 -22.66 1.41 8.94
N LEU A 115 -23.27 1.72 10.08
CA LEU A 115 -24.70 1.46 10.32
C LEU A 115 -25.60 2.29 9.39
N ALA A 116 -25.25 3.54 9.14
CA ALA A 116 -26.02 4.42 8.27
C ALA A 116 -25.92 4.02 6.79
N SER A 117 -24.89 3.26 6.40
CA SER A 117 -24.75 2.68 5.06
C SER A 117 -25.58 1.39 4.84
N ARG A 118 -26.19 0.84 5.90
CA ARG A 118 -26.98 -0.41 5.91
C ARG A 118 -28.14 -0.49 4.90
N PRO A 119 -28.96 0.55 4.66
CA PRO A 119 -30.20 0.38 3.87
C PRO A 119 -29.99 -0.10 2.43
N ARG A 120 -28.78 0.03 1.89
CA ARG A 120 -28.43 -0.40 0.52
C ARG A 120 -27.52 -1.63 0.45
N HIS A 121 -26.94 -2.06 1.57
CA HIS A 121 -25.95 -3.13 1.59
C HIS A 121 -26.29 -4.16 2.69
N SER A 122 -26.46 -5.42 2.28
CA SER A 122 -26.65 -6.51 3.24
C SER A 122 -25.34 -6.73 4.02
N TRP A 123 -25.41 -6.92 5.35
CA TRP A 123 -24.24 -7.20 6.18
C TRP A 123 -23.60 -8.57 5.91
N ALA A 124 -24.28 -9.44 5.15
CA ALA A 124 -23.77 -10.76 4.78
C ALA A 124 -22.98 -10.72 3.47
N CYS A 125 -23.45 -9.97 2.47
CA CYS A 125 -22.94 -10.02 1.11
C CYS A 125 -23.39 -8.75 0.38
N ALA A 126 -22.51 -7.75 0.28
CA ALA A 126 -22.69 -6.66 -0.66
C ALA A 126 -21.45 -6.59 -1.56
N PRO A 127 -21.62 -6.64 -2.90
CA PRO A 127 -20.51 -6.44 -3.81
C PRO A 127 -19.97 -5.01 -3.68
N VAL A 128 -18.69 -4.84 -4.01
CA VAL A 128 -18.09 -3.51 -4.15
C VAL A 128 -18.65 -2.89 -5.43
N GLU A 129 -19.68 -2.07 -5.29
CA GLU A 129 -20.18 -1.26 -6.39
C GLU A 129 -19.33 0.01 -6.49
N VAL A 130 -18.68 0.20 -7.64
CA VAL A 130 -17.87 1.39 -7.93
C VAL A 130 -18.79 2.45 -8.56
N THR A 131 -19.71 2.93 -7.74
CA THR A 131 -20.65 4.02 -8.08
C THR A 131 -20.33 5.26 -7.26
N PRO A 132 -20.52 6.47 -7.82
CA PRO A 132 -20.31 7.74 -7.11
C PRO A 132 -21.55 8.14 -6.29
N ASP A 133 -22.34 7.18 -5.80
CA ASP A 133 -23.50 7.48 -4.99
C ASP A 133 -23.09 7.88 -3.56
N PRO A 134 -23.88 8.73 -2.89
CA PRO A 134 -23.51 9.26 -1.58
C PRO A 134 -23.40 8.18 -0.50
N VAL A 135 -24.06 7.02 -0.65
CA VAL A 135 -24.02 5.94 0.33
C VAL A 135 -22.73 5.12 0.18
N SER A 136 -22.34 4.76 -1.04
CA SER A 136 -21.07 4.07 -1.28
C SER A 136 -19.87 4.96 -0.97
N LEU A 137 -19.91 6.26 -1.28
CA LEU A 137 -18.84 7.19 -0.88
C LEU A 137 -18.71 7.31 0.64
N ARG A 138 -19.83 7.31 1.36
CA ARG A 138 -19.84 7.31 2.83
C ARG A 138 -19.16 6.07 3.41
N LEU A 139 -19.44 4.90 2.84
CA LEU A 139 -18.83 3.64 3.23
C LEU A 139 -17.33 3.58 2.89
N VAL A 140 -16.94 4.06 1.70
CA VAL A 140 -15.53 4.19 1.28
C VAL A 140 -14.75 5.11 2.24
N ASN A 141 -15.35 6.26 2.60
CA ASN A 141 -14.78 7.19 3.60
C ASN A 141 -14.62 6.52 4.97
N ALA A 142 -15.63 5.78 5.43
CA ALA A 142 -15.56 5.04 6.70
C ALA A 142 -14.45 3.99 6.70
N CYS A 143 -14.28 3.24 5.60
CA CYS A 143 -13.18 2.29 5.43
C CYS A 143 -11.81 2.98 5.46
N TRP A 144 -11.66 4.12 4.78
CA TRP A 144 -10.43 4.89 4.82
C TRP A 144 -10.14 5.42 6.22
N LEU A 145 -11.15 5.96 6.91
CA LEU A 145 -11.00 6.45 8.27
C LEU A 145 -10.61 5.32 9.24
N PHE A 146 -11.14 4.12 9.04
CA PHE A 146 -10.75 2.93 9.78
C PHE A 146 -9.29 2.56 9.54
N HIS A 147 -8.80 2.63 8.29
CA HIS A 147 -7.39 2.44 8.00
C HIS A 147 -6.51 3.47 8.72
N VAL A 148 -6.88 4.76 8.67
CA VAL A 148 -6.17 5.83 9.40
C VAL A 148 -6.17 5.56 10.91
N SER A 149 -7.29 5.10 11.47
CA SER A 149 -7.38 4.74 12.88
C SER A 149 -6.34 3.67 13.25
N LYS A 150 -6.03 2.71 12.36
CA LYS A 150 -5.00 1.68 12.62
C LYS A 150 -3.58 2.23 12.65
N LEU A 151 -3.33 3.37 12.02
CA LEU A 151 -2.07 4.09 12.16
C LEU A 151 -2.02 4.88 13.46
N VAL A 152 -3.15 5.45 13.89
CA VAL A 152 -3.28 6.12 15.20
C VAL A 152 -3.08 5.12 16.35
N ASP A 153 -3.53 3.87 16.19
CA ASP A 153 -3.33 2.78 17.16
C ASP A 153 -1.83 2.48 17.41
N PHE A 154 -0.90 2.92 16.55
CA PHE A 154 0.55 2.84 16.86
C PHE A 154 0.96 3.67 18.08
N LEU A 155 0.17 4.69 18.45
CA LEU A 155 0.39 5.47 19.66
C LEU A 155 0.23 4.62 20.93
N ASP A 156 -0.55 3.53 20.90
CA ASP A 156 -0.61 2.58 22.02
C ASP A 156 0.77 2.03 22.36
N THR A 157 1.51 1.62 21.33
CA THR A 157 2.89 1.14 21.48
C THR A 157 3.82 2.24 21.96
N VAL A 158 3.64 3.48 21.51
CA VAL A 158 4.41 4.64 22.03
C VAL A 158 4.19 4.77 23.54
N PHE A 159 2.94 4.73 24.01
CA PHE A 159 2.63 4.83 25.43
C PHE A 159 3.19 3.65 26.24
N LEU A 160 3.15 2.43 25.70
CA LEU A 160 3.76 1.26 26.35
C LEU A 160 5.27 1.41 26.51
N VAL A 161 5.96 1.87 25.46
CA VAL A 161 7.40 2.14 25.48
C VAL A 161 7.73 3.23 26.50
N LEU A 162 7.00 4.34 26.50
CA LEU A 162 7.25 5.45 27.42
C LEU A 162 6.98 5.08 28.89
N LYS A 163 6.00 4.20 29.14
CA LYS A 163 5.72 3.65 30.49
C LYS A 163 6.66 2.52 30.90
N LYS A 164 7.54 2.07 30.00
CA LYS A 164 8.40 0.89 30.19
C LYS A 164 7.61 -0.39 30.47
N ASP A 165 6.38 -0.49 29.97
CA ASP A 165 5.49 -1.64 30.18
C ASP A 165 5.73 -2.73 29.13
N ASN A 166 6.93 -3.32 29.17
CA ASN A 166 7.35 -4.35 28.22
C ASN A 166 6.55 -5.66 28.37
N LYS A 167 5.82 -5.85 29.48
CA LYS A 167 4.97 -7.04 29.70
C LYS A 167 3.73 -7.00 28.81
N ARG A 168 3.16 -5.81 28.59
CA ARG A 168 2.01 -5.62 27.70
C ARG A 168 2.41 -5.56 26.23
N MET A 169 3.62 -5.09 25.93
CA MET A 169 4.18 -5.09 24.57
C MET A 169 4.66 -6.50 24.16
N THR A 170 3.71 -7.38 23.90
CA THR A 170 3.96 -8.77 23.48
C THR A 170 4.16 -8.89 21.97
N TYR A 171 4.65 -10.05 21.51
CA TYR A 171 4.68 -10.39 20.08
C TYR A 171 3.30 -10.22 19.42
N LEU A 172 2.25 -10.66 20.09
CA LEU A 172 0.88 -10.56 19.58
C LEU A 172 0.47 -9.11 19.37
N HIS A 173 0.79 -8.21 20.31
CA HIS A 173 0.54 -6.78 20.18
C HIS A 173 1.20 -6.21 18.91
N VAL A 174 2.51 -6.44 18.77
CA VAL A 174 3.29 -5.90 17.64
C VAL A 174 2.81 -6.47 16.29
N TYR A 175 2.57 -7.78 16.24
CA TYR A 175 2.04 -8.46 15.05
C TYR A 175 0.64 -7.94 14.69
N HIS A 176 -0.26 -7.81 15.66
CA HIS A 176 -1.62 -7.31 15.45
C HIS A 176 -1.59 -5.88 14.89
N HIS A 177 -0.88 -4.94 15.52
CA HIS A 177 -0.87 -3.55 15.05
C HIS A 177 -0.22 -3.43 13.65
N GLY A 178 0.90 -4.12 13.41
CA GLY A 178 1.56 -4.09 12.11
C GLY A 178 0.73 -4.74 10.98
N SER A 179 0.14 -5.91 11.24
CA SER A 179 -0.69 -6.61 10.26
C SER A 179 -2.01 -5.89 9.99
N MET A 180 -2.65 -5.29 11.00
CA MET A 180 -3.89 -4.52 10.82
C MET A 180 -3.66 -3.28 9.97
N ALA A 181 -2.60 -2.49 10.22
CA ALA A 181 -2.28 -1.32 9.39
C ALA A 181 -2.05 -1.71 7.92
N SER A 182 -1.32 -2.80 7.70
CA SER A 182 -0.99 -3.30 6.35
C SER A 182 -2.20 -3.89 5.63
N GLY A 183 -2.95 -4.76 6.31
CA GLY A 183 -4.13 -5.41 5.75
C GLY A 183 -5.21 -4.41 5.38
N TRP A 184 -5.47 -3.42 6.25
CA TRP A 184 -6.48 -2.40 5.98
C TRP A 184 -6.08 -1.43 4.87
N TRP A 185 -4.79 -1.18 4.67
CA TRP A 185 -4.33 -0.43 3.50
C TRP A 185 -4.65 -1.17 2.20
N ILE A 186 -4.38 -2.48 2.13
CA ILE A 186 -4.72 -3.30 0.97
C ILE A 186 -6.25 -3.33 0.76
N CYS A 187 -7.03 -3.51 1.82
CA CYS A 187 -8.49 -3.50 1.74
C CYS A 187 -9.03 -2.17 1.21
N THR A 188 -8.51 -1.03 1.67
CA THR A 188 -8.94 0.30 1.21
C THR A 188 -8.49 0.61 -0.22
N LEU A 189 -7.41 -0.02 -0.68
CA LEU A 189 -6.90 0.15 -2.04
C LEU A 189 -7.73 -0.60 -3.09
N TYR A 190 -8.16 -1.83 -2.77
CA TYR A 190 -8.79 -2.73 -3.74
C TYR A 190 -10.28 -3.01 -3.48
N LEU A 191 -10.72 -2.94 -2.22
CA LEU A 191 -12.06 -3.32 -1.80
C LEU A 191 -12.68 -2.30 -0.81
N PRO A 192 -12.61 -0.97 -1.08
CA PRO A 192 -13.16 -0.01 -0.16
C PRO A 192 -14.70 -0.14 -0.14
N GLY A 193 -15.24 -0.47 1.03
CA GLY A 193 -16.67 -0.66 1.25
C GLY A 193 -17.22 -2.07 0.97
N ALA A 194 -16.37 -3.09 0.82
CA ALA A 194 -16.85 -4.46 0.95
C ALA A 194 -17.33 -4.72 2.39
N VAL A 195 -18.62 -4.95 2.61
CA VAL A 195 -19.17 -5.32 3.94
C VAL A 195 -19.08 -6.82 4.25
N GLY A 196 -18.38 -7.60 3.42
CA GLY A 196 -18.06 -9.00 3.70
C GLY A 196 -16.60 -9.16 4.15
N PHE A 197 -16.37 -9.34 5.46
CA PHE A 197 -15.11 -9.88 5.97
C PHE A 197 -14.86 -11.34 5.52
N HIS A 198 -15.86 -11.99 4.93
CA HIS A 198 -15.76 -13.31 4.29
C HIS A 198 -15.85 -13.14 2.76
N GLY A 199 -14.74 -13.38 2.08
CA GLY A 199 -14.52 -13.10 0.66
C GLY A 199 -15.24 -14.02 -0.32
N ASN A 200 -16.57 -14.12 -0.29
CA ASN A 200 -17.30 -14.90 -1.30
C ASN A 200 -18.68 -14.34 -1.67
N CYS A 201 -18.78 -13.02 -1.89
CA CYS A 201 -19.95 -12.44 -2.53
C CYS A 201 -19.78 -12.55 -4.05
N GLY A 202 -20.20 -13.68 -4.62
CA GLY A 202 -20.14 -13.94 -6.05
C GLY A 202 -20.93 -12.91 -6.85
N LYS A 203 -20.32 -12.41 -7.94
CA LYS A 203 -21.05 -11.67 -8.97
C LYS A 203 -22.15 -12.60 -9.50
N ARG A 204 -23.41 -12.29 -9.21
CA ARG A 204 -24.52 -12.80 -10.04
C ARG A 204 -24.64 -11.90 -11.25
#